data_AF-A0A6C0JPN0-F1
#
_entry.id   AF-A0A6C0JPN0-F1
#
_cell.length_a   1.000
_cell.length_b   1.000
_cell.length_c   1.000
_cell.angle_alpha   90.00
_cell.angle_beta   90.00
_cell.angle_gamma   90.00
#
_symmetry.space_group_name_H-M   'P 1'
#
loop_
_entity.id
_entity.type
_entity.pdbx_description
1 polymer ?
#
loop_
_entity_poly.entity_id
_entity_poly.type
_entity_poly.pdbx_seq_one_letter_code
_entity_poly.pdbx_strand_id
1 'polypeptide(L)'
;MPKNKRDSSNTDFLTDGYTTEELNQKILEIREKYEIEKLTEPASNELKEKIKKEYKFFEERYPFLFEMIIKKDFDKERLDYFLSMREKIINNNITQEKASIKIGQEMYDTYMKK
;
A
#
# COMPACT_ATOMS: atom_id res chain seq x y z
N MET A 1 25.05 15.62 -16.12
CA MET A 1 24.10 14.64 -15.54
C MET A 1 24.09 14.79 -14.02
N PRO A 2 23.09 15.40 -13.40
CA PRO A 2 23.01 15.41 -11.95
C PRO A 2 22.36 14.10 -11.49
N LYS A 3 23.09 13.35 -10.67
CA LYS A 3 22.56 12.24 -9.87
C LYS A 3 21.59 12.86 -8.87
N ASN A 4 20.28 12.60 -8.99
CA ASN A 4 19.30 12.97 -7.99
C ASN A 4 19.69 12.27 -6.68
N LYS A 5 20.28 13.05 -5.75
CA LYS A 5 20.37 12.68 -4.34
C LYS A 5 18.94 12.55 -3.84
N ARG A 6 18.48 11.32 -3.64
CA ARG A 6 17.27 11.09 -2.83
C ARG A 6 17.63 11.53 -1.43
N ASP A 7 17.10 12.66 -1.03
CA ASP A 7 17.29 13.25 0.28
C ASP A 7 16.78 12.26 1.33
N SER A 8 17.69 11.68 2.12
CA SER A 8 17.36 10.70 3.16
C SER A 8 16.70 11.35 4.40
N SER A 9 16.40 12.65 4.32
CA SER A 9 15.87 13.48 5.39
C SER A 9 14.38 13.82 5.23
N ASN A 10 13.77 13.47 4.09
CA ASN A 10 12.36 13.71 3.85
C ASN A 10 11.59 12.43 4.13
N THR A 11 11.01 12.32 5.33
CA THR A 11 10.02 11.29 5.65
C THR A 11 8.76 11.56 4.83
N ASP A 12 8.80 11.16 3.57
CA ASP A 12 7.74 11.41 2.60
C ASP A 12 6.42 10.75 3.08
N PHE A 13 6.47 9.63 3.79
CA PHE A 13 5.28 9.00 4.40
C PHE A 13 4.60 9.76 5.56
N LEU A 14 5.17 10.89 6.00
CA LEU A 14 4.60 11.79 7.03
C LEU A 14 4.05 13.08 6.42
N THR A 15 4.34 13.39 5.16
CA THR A 15 3.91 14.64 4.49
C THR A 15 2.55 14.53 3.80
N ASP A 16 2.01 13.32 3.67
CA ASP A 16 0.70 13.01 3.10
C ASP A 16 -0.44 13.04 4.13
N GLY A 17 -0.12 13.26 5.42
CA GLY A 17 -1.09 13.62 6.45
C GLY A 17 -1.95 12.48 6.99
N TYR A 18 -1.76 11.24 6.54
CA TYR A 18 -2.48 10.08 7.08
C TYR A 18 -1.74 9.47 8.26
N THR A 19 -2.44 9.18 9.34
CA THR A 19 -2.03 8.24 10.37
C THR A 19 -2.19 6.81 9.86
N THR A 20 -1.55 5.85 10.52
CA THR A 20 -1.67 4.43 10.15
C THR A 20 -3.12 3.96 10.25
N GLU A 21 -3.84 4.51 11.23
CA GLU A 21 -5.25 4.24 11.44
C GLU A 21 -6.13 4.84 10.34
N GLU A 22 -5.89 6.09 9.93
CA GLU A 22 -6.64 6.68 8.80
C GLU A 22 -6.37 5.92 7.48
N LEU A 23 -5.15 5.43 7.27
CA LEU A 23 -4.82 4.60 6.11
C LEU A 23 -5.62 3.28 6.14
N ASN A 24 -5.68 2.62 7.30
CA ASN A 24 -6.47 1.41 7.48
C ASN A 24 -7.97 1.64 7.26
N GLN A 25 -8.52 2.71 7.84
CA GLN A 25 -9.92 3.10 7.63
C GLN A 25 -10.23 3.34 6.16
N LYS A 26 -9.36 4.06 5.46
CA LYS A 26 -9.53 4.33 4.03
C LYS A 26 -9.49 3.07 3.18
N ILE A 27 -8.65 2.10 3.55
CA ILE A 27 -8.61 0.79 2.90
C ILE A 27 -9.93 0.04 3.07
N LEU A 28 -10.45 -0.02 4.30
CA LEU A 28 -11.72 -0.67 4.59
C LEU A 28 -12.89 0.04 3.88
N GLU A 29 -12.91 1.37 3.89
CA GLU A 29 -13.91 2.19 3.21
C GLU A 29 -13.95 1.89 1.70
N ILE A 30 -12.80 1.85 1.02
CA ILE A 30 -12.73 1.52 -0.41
C ILE A 30 -13.28 0.10 -0.65
N ARG A 31 -12.87 -0.88 0.16
CA ARG A 31 -13.32 -2.27 -0.01
C ARG A 31 -14.83 -2.42 0.19
N GLU A 32 -15.38 -1.74 1.18
CA GLU A 32 -16.81 -1.74 1.48
C GLU A 32 -17.60 -1.03 0.38
N LYS A 33 -17.17 0.16 -0.04
CA LYS A 33 -17.83 0.98 -1.06
C LYS A 33 -17.98 0.28 -2.41
N TYR A 34 -16.97 -0.49 -2.81
CA TYR A 34 -17.00 -1.27 -4.05
C TYR A 34 -17.35 -2.74 -3.83
N GLU A 35 -17.74 -3.11 -2.61
CA GLU A 35 -18.13 -4.46 -2.21
C GLU A 35 -17.15 -5.53 -2.69
N ILE A 36 -15.85 -5.26 -2.60
CA ILE A 36 -14.79 -6.11 -3.17
C ILE A 36 -14.87 -7.54 -2.64
N GLU A 37 -15.28 -7.70 -1.38
CA GLU A 37 -15.44 -9.00 -0.71
C GLU A 37 -16.62 -9.82 -1.24
N LYS A 38 -17.62 -9.16 -1.82
CA LYS A 38 -18.80 -9.82 -2.41
C LYS A 38 -18.56 -10.22 -3.87
N LEU A 39 -17.43 -9.83 -4.46
CA LEU A 39 -17.12 -10.17 -5.84
C LEU A 39 -16.95 -11.70 -5.99
N THR A 40 -17.74 -12.29 -6.86
CA THR A 40 -17.63 -13.71 -7.21
C THR A 40 -16.38 -13.99 -8.03
N GLU A 41 -15.98 -13.03 -8.87
CA GLU A 41 -14.80 -13.07 -9.74
C GLU A 41 -13.79 -11.96 -9.38
N PRO A 42 -12.53 -12.01 -9.83
CA PRO A 42 -11.59 -10.90 -9.64
C PRO A 42 -12.16 -9.57 -10.17
N ALA A 43 -11.83 -8.47 -9.50
CA ALA A 43 -12.28 -7.14 -9.90
C ALA A 43 -12.00 -6.89 -11.40
N SER A 44 -13.05 -6.50 -12.13
CA SER A 44 -12.95 -6.21 -13.57
C SER A 44 -12.03 -5.02 -13.82
N ASN A 45 -11.48 -4.94 -15.04
CA ASN A 45 -10.61 -3.81 -15.40
C ASN A 45 -11.35 -2.46 -15.32
N GLU A 46 -12.63 -2.44 -15.64
CA GLU A 46 -13.47 -1.25 -15.50
C GLU A 46 -13.61 -0.80 -14.05
N LEU A 47 -13.81 -1.74 -13.12
CA LEU A 47 -13.87 -1.45 -11.69
C LEU A 47 -12.52 -0.94 -11.20
N LYS A 48 -11.41 -1.59 -11.58
CA LYS A 48 -10.05 -1.15 -11.20
C LYS A 48 -9.77 0.28 -11.69
N GLU A 49 -10.10 0.59 -12.94
CA GLU A 49 -9.93 1.94 -13.50
C GLU A 49 -10.83 2.97 -12.81
N LYS A 50 -12.05 2.59 -12.41
CA LYS A 50 -12.94 3.45 -11.65
C LYS A 50 -12.34 3.79 -10.27
N ILE A 51 -11.91 2.77 -9.52
CA ILE A 51 -11.26 2.96 -8.22
C ILE A 51 -9.97 3.78 -8.39
N LYS A 52 -9.18 3.52 -9.44
CA LYS A 52 -7.94 4.24 -9.72
C LYS A 52 -8.18 5.71 -10.02
N LYS A 53 -9.23 6.05 -10.77
CA LYS A 53 -9.59 7.46 -11.05
C LYS A 53 -10.05 8.17 -9.78
N GLU A 54 -10.85 7.51 -8.96
CA GLU A 54 -11.44 8.08 -7.74
C GLU A 54 -10.42 8.21 -6.60
N TYR A 55 -9.47 7.27 -6.52
CA TYR A 55 -8.44 7.19 -5.50
C TYR A 55 -7.03 7.35 -6.11
N LYS A 56 -6.90 8.20 -7.14
CA LYS A 56 -5.65 8.38 -7.90
C LYS A 56 -4.45 8.72 -7.02
N PHE A 57 -4.63 9.67 -6.09
CA PHE A 57 -3.57 10.03 -5.15
C PHE A 57 -3.13 8.86 -4.28
N PHE A 58 -4.08 8.02 -3.86
CA PHE A 58 -3.79 6.83 -3.06
C PHE A 58 -3.06 5.77 -3.90
N GLU A 59 -3.45 5.55 -5.16
CA GLU A 59 -2.77 4.61 -6.06
C GLU A 59 -1.33 5.07 -6.38
N GLU A 60 -1.13 6.36 -6.65
CA GLU A 60 0.20 6.90 -6.93
C GLU A 60 1.12 6.82 -5.70
N ARG A 61 0.56 7.01 -4.50
CA ARG A 61 1.34 7.01 -3.25
C ARG A 61 1.56 5.62 -2.67
N TYR A 62 0.55 4.76 -2.78
CA TYR A 62 0.51 3.42 -2.19
C TYR A 62 0.11 2.36 -3.22
N PRO A 63 0.87 2.21 -4.33
CA PRO A 63 0.48 1.32 -5.44
C PRO A 63 0.29 -0.13 -4.99
N PHE A 64 1.14 -0.61 -4.07
CA PHE A 64 1.03 -1.96 -3.51
C PHE A 64 -0.22 -2.16 -2.64
N LEU A 65 -0.58 -1.19 -1.80
CA LEU A 65 -1.80 -1.27 -1.00
C LEU A 65 -3.02 -1.19 -1.90
N PHE A 66 -2.98 -0.33 -2.93
CA PHE A 66 -4.03 -0.23 -3.92
C PHE A 66 -4.26 -1.58 -4.63
N GLU A 67 -3.20 -2.24 -5.08
CA GLU A 67 -3.30 -3.60 -5.65
C GLU A 67 -3.86 -4.64 -4.68
N MET A 68 -3.56 -4.51 -3.38
CA MET A 68 -4.09 -5.40 -2.35
C MET A 68 -5.59 -5.17 -2.11
N ILE A 69 -6.02 -3.91 -2.12
CA ILE A 69 -7.43 -3.50 -1.92
C ILE A 69 -8.33 -4.05 -3.03
N ILE A 70 -7.86 -4.06 -4.27
CA ILE A 70 -8.64 -4.53 -5.43
C ILE A 70 -8.63 -6.06 -5.59
N LYS A 71 -7.83 -6.77 -4.79
CA LYS A 71 -7.83 -8.24 -4.78
C LYS A 71 -8.99 -8.76 -3.94
N LYS A 72 -9.62 -9.81 -4.47
CA LYS A 72 -10.66 -10.57 -3.77
C LYS A 72 -10.08 -11.23 -2.51
N ASP A 73 -8.94 -11.91 -2.67
CA ASP A 73 -8.20 -12.56 -1.57
C ASP A 73 -7.42 -11.52 -0.77
N PHE A 74 -8.14 -10.79 0.06
CA PHE A 74 -7.55 -9.78 0.92
C PHE A 74 -6.84 -10.42 2.10
N ASP A 75 -5.52 -10.26 2.08
CA ASP A 75 -4.66 -10.74 3.13
C ASP A 75 -4.54 -9.65 4.21
N LYS A 76 -5.44 -9.74 5.20
CA LYS A 76 -5.45 -8.82 6.33
C LYS A 76 -4.16 -8.90 7.14
N GLU A 77 -3.54 -10.07 7.26
CA GLU A 77 -2.26 -10.22 7.96
C GLU A 77 -1.15 -9.47 7.24
N ARG A 78 -1.11 -9.50 5.91
CA ARG A 78 -0.20 -8.67 5.12
C ARG A 78 -0.50 -7.20 5.32
N LEU A 79 -1.76 -6.77 5.31
CA LEU A 79 -2.09 -5.38 5.57
C LEU A 79 -1.55 -4.93 6.93
N ASP A 80 -1.85 -5.69 7.99
CA ASP A 80 -1.41 -5.40 9.35
C ASP A 80 0.14 -5.34 9.42
N TYR A 81 0.83 -6.22 8.69
CA TYR A 81 2.29 -6.17 8.56
C TYR A 81 2.79 -4.89 7.88
N PHE A 82 2.20 -4.49 6.75
CA PHE A 82 2.54 -3.25 6.05
C PHE A 82 2.33 -2.02 6.93
N LEU A 83 1.21 -1.96 7.64
CA LEU A 83 0.90 -0.91 8.60
C LEU A 83 1.91 -0.88 9.75
N SER A 84 2.32 -2.04 10.28
CA SER A 84 3.36 -2.12 11.32
C SER A 84 4.74 -1.65 10.83
N MET A 85 5.09 -1.90 9.57
CA MET A 85 6.32 -1.40 8.96
C MET A 85 6.28 0.12 8.85
N ARG A 86 5.13 0.68 8.46
CA ARG A 86 4.91 2.12 8.42
C ARG A 86 5.10 2.76 9.79
N GLU A 87 4.53 2.21 10.85
CA GLU A 87 4.74 2.71 12.21
C GLU A 87 6.21 2.67 12.63
N LYS A 88 6.95 1.63 12.25
CA LYS A 88 8.40 1.54 12.52
C LYS A 88 9.19 2.61 11.77
N ILE A 89 8.77 3.01 10.57
CA ILE A 89 9.38 4.13 9.85
C ILE A 89 9.07 5.45 10.57
N ILE A 90 7.82 5.68 10.95
CA ILE A 90 7.38 6.89 11.66
C ILE A 90 8.12 7.05 12.99
N ASN A 91 8.31 5.96 13.72
CA ASN A 91 9.04 5.94 14.99
C ASN A 91 10.57 5.97 14.82
N ASN A 92 11.09 6.22 13.61
CA ASN A 92 12.52 6.22 13.27
C ASN A 92 13.28 4.91 13.60
N ASN A 93 12.57 3.79 13.77
CA ASN A 93 13.18 2.50 14.08
C ASN A 93 13.83 1.85 12.84
N ILE A 94 13.29 2.12 11.65
CA ILE A 94 13.84 1.67 10.36
C ILE A 94 13.75 2.79 9.32
N THR A 95 14.70 2.85 8.37
CA THR A 95 14.60 3.79 7.27
C THR A 95 13.60 3.30 6.22
N GLN A 96 12.96 4.23 5.50
CA GLN A 96 12.06 3.92 4.38
C GLN A 96 12.73 3.00 3.35
N GLU A 97 13.97 3.28 2.99
CA GLU A 97 14.70 2.46 2.02
C GLU A 97 14.84 1.00 2.50
N LYS A 98 15.19 0.80 3.78
CA LYS A 98 15.27 -0.55 4.36
C LYS A 98 13.92 -1.23 4.41
N ALA A 99 12.85 -0.50 4.75
CA ALA A 99 11.50 -1.04 4.78
C ALA A 99 11.03 -1.46 3.38
N SER A 100 11.21 -0.60 2.37
CA SER A 100 10.84 -0.89 0.98
C SER A 100 11.63 -2.07 0.40
N ILE A 101 12.94 -2.17 0.69
CA ILE A 101 13.75 -3.32 0.28
C ILE A 101 13.25 -4.60 0.94
N LYS A 102 12.99 -4.56 2.26
CA LYS A 102 12.54 -5.73 3.01
C LYS A 102 11.18 -6.22 2.54
N ILE A 103 10.22 -5.32 2.42
CA ILE A 103 8.88 -5.60 1.91
C ILE A 103 8.95 -6.14 0.47
N GLY A 104 9.77 -5.51 -0.39
CA GLY A 104 9.96 -5.93 -1.77
C GLY A 104 10.56 -7.33 -1.88
N GLN A 105 11.56 -7.64 -1.04
CA GLN A 105 12.19 -8.97 -0.96
C GLN A 105 11.21 -10.03 -0.45
N GLU A 106 10.49 -9.77 0.64
CA GLU A 106 9.50 -10.71 1.18
C GLU A 106 8.35 -10.96 0.19
N MET A 107 7.94 -9.94 -0.56
CA MET A 107 6.97 -10.08 -1.64
C MET A 107 7.54 -10.94 -2.78
N TYR A 108 8.76 -10.65 -3.26
CA TYR A 108 9.41 -11.46 -4.28
C TYR A 108 9.52 -12.93 -3.86
N ASP A 109 9.95 -13.20 -2.63
CA ASP A 109 10.06 -14.54 -2.07
C ASP A 109 8.70 -15.24 -2.00
N THR A 110 7.64 -14.51 -1.64
CA THR A 110 6.28 -15.05 -1.56
C THR A 110 5.69 -15.37 -2.94
N TYR A 111 6.06 -14.62 -3.98
CA TYR A 111 5.61 -14.88 -5.36
C TYR A 111 6.46 -15.93 -6.08
N MET A 112 7.76 -16.03 -5.77
CA MET A 112 8.69 -16.95 -6.44
C MET A 112 8.81 -18.33 -5.78
N LYS A 113 8.40 -18.49 -4.51
CA LYS A 113 8.30 -19.81 -3.86
C LYS A 113 7.00 -20.55 -4.17
N LYS A 114 6.25 -20.13 -5.19
CA LYS A 114 5.02 -20.78 -5.62
C LYS A 114 5.23 -21.56 -6.90
#